data_AF-A0A7H8KFX5-F1
#
_entry.id   AF-A0A7H8KFX5-F1
#
_cell.length_a   1.000
_cell.length_b   1.000
_cell.length_c   1.000
_cell.angle_alpha   90.00
_cell.angle_beta   90.00
_cell.angle_gamma   90.00
#
_symmetry.space_group_name_H-M   'P 1'
#
loop_
_entity.id
_entity.type
_entity.pdbx_description
1 polymer ?
#
loop_
_entity_poly.entity_id
_entity_poly.type
_entity_poly.pdbx_seq_one_letter_code
_entity_poly.pdbx_strand_id
1 'polypeptide(L)'
;MADVLPDAISAQGLTGCIDGVCGLPIIGRGRCRKHYMRWWRRTSKGQRQPALNFKTKTPAQRFWAKVDQRNKNECWPWRGSTTTFGHGEFYVSPERRQVPAHVYALELATGESCPTGMEGCHHCDNPACCNPDHIYYGTRQQNVDDMWRRNRGRRGSRHASARVTEEIALRIRERFASGDTQPDLAGEFGLTDSGISSIVNGKTWAHVGGPIKTHARPGRRPNRKAA
;
A
#
# COMPACT_ATOMS: atom_id res chain seq x y z
N MET A 1 31.55 33.22 -20.73
CA MET A 1 32.08 32.20 -19.82
C MET A 1 31.83 32.70 -18.41
N ALA A 2 30.75 32.26 -17.77
CA ALA A 2 30.47 32.55 -16.37
C ALA A 2 30.28 31.21 -15.69
N ASP A 3 31.22 30.92 -14.80
CA ASP A 3 31.32 29.70 -14.02
C ASP A 3 30.19 29.56 -13.00
N VAL A 4 29.99 28.29 -12.68
CA VAL A 4 29.02 27.65 -11.78
C VAL A 4 29.04 28.23 -10.36
N LEU A 5 27.85 28.41 -9.76
CA LEU A 5 27.62 28.06 -8.36
C LEU A 5 26.30 27.29 -8.20
N PRO A 6 26.28 26.23 -7.38
CA PRO A 6 25.18 25.27 -7.28
C PRO A 6 24.10 25.74 -6.29
N ASP A 7 22.83 25.72 -6.70
CA ASP A 7 21.70 25.86 -5.78
C ASP A 7 21.43 24.52 -5.06
N ALA A 8 22.30 24.23 -4.10
CA ALA A 8 22.03 23.33 -3.00
C ALA A 8 22.57 23.97 -1.72
N ILE A 9 21.89 23.69 -0.59
CA ILE A 9 22.21 23.98 0.83
C ILE A 9 21.31 25.10 1.43
N SER A 10 20.59 24.90 2.54
CA SER A 10 20.40 23.71 3.39
C SER A 10 19.34 24.00 4.46
N ALA A 11 18.82 22.92 5.05
CA ALA A 11 18.22 22.86 6.38
C ALA A 11 19.17 23.27 7.54
N GLN A 12 20.13 24.19 7.32
CA GLN A 12 21.12 24.66 8.30
C GLN A 12 21.49 26.14 8.06
N GLY A 13 20.88 27.08 8.80
CA GLY A 13 21.62 28.24 9.35
C GLY A 13 22.12 29.41 8.47
N LEU A 14 21.54 29.76 7.32
CA LEU A 14 21.88 31.05 6.67
C LEU A 14 21.13 32.23 7.33
N THR A 15 21.81 32.92 8.26
CA THR A 15 21.33 34.16 8.91
C THR A 15 21.64 35.37 8.05
N GLY A 16 20.80 35.65 7.05
CA GLY A 16 20.92 36.91 6.33
C GLY A 16 19.88 37.06 5.24
N CYS A 17 18.93 37.97 5.45
CA CYS A 17 18.14 38.48 4.33
C CYS A 17 19.09 39.06 3.27
N ILE A 18 18.85 38.72 1.99
CA ILE A 18 19.61 39.18 0.81
C ILE A 18 19.83 40.70 0.77
N ASP A 19 18.90 41.50 1.30
CA ASP A 19 18.99 42.96 1.34
C ASP A 19 19.83 43.52 2.53
N GLY A 20 20.84 42.78 3.01
CA GLY A 20 21.74 43.19 4.11
C GLY A 20 21.19 42.94 5.53
N VAL A 21 22.02 43.26 6.55
CA VAL A 21 22.01 42.90 8.01
C VAL A 21 20.63 42.87 8.67
N CYS A 22 19.85 41.90 8.25
CA CYS A 22 18.56 41.57 8.81
C CYS A 22 18.72 40.11 9.22
N GLY A 23 19.12 39.90 10.47
CA GLY A 23 19.23 38.59 11.11
C GLY A 23 17.86 37.95 11.38
N LEU A 24 16.81 38.41 10.70
CA LEU A 24 15.46 37.86 10.83
C LEU A 24 15.28 36.64 9.92
N PRO A 25 14.49 35.64 10.35
CA PRO A 25 14.21 34.45 9.56
C PRO A 25 13.67 34.79 8.16
N ILE A 26 14.21 34.09 7.17
CA ILE A 26 13.78 34.17 5.77
C ILE A 26 12.41 33.48 5.63
N ILE A 27 11.47 34.13 4.95
CA ILE A 27 10.13 33.55 4.67
C ILE A 27 9.93 33.21 3.18
N GLY A 28 10.76 33.74 2.29
CA GLY A 28 10.67 33.47 0.85
C GLY A 28 11.57 34.37 0.00
N ARG A 29 12.07 33.85 -1.13
CA ARG A 29 13.01 34.53 -2.05
C ARG A 29 14.23 35.16 -1.35
N GLY A 30 14.81 34.46 -0.38
CA GLY A 30 15.97 34.95 0.39
C GLY A 30 15.69 36.15 1.28
N ARG A 31 14.42 36.54 1.50
CA ARG A 31 14.01 37.73 2.26
C ARG A 31 13.23 37.39 3.53
N CYS A 32 13.42 38.19 4.59
CA CYS A 32 12.57 38.17 5.77
C CYS A 32 11.16 38.71 5.46
N ARG A 33 10.20 38.56 6.37
CA ARG A 33 8.80 39.01 6.15
C ARG A 33 8.70 40.48 5.75
N LYS A 34 9.41 41.36 6.44
CA LYS A 34 9.39 42.80 6.18
C LYS A 34 9.95 43.12 4.80
N HIS A 35 11.09 42.54 4.43
CA HIS A 35 11.75 42.77 3.14
C HIS A 35 11.00 42.11 1.98
N TYR A 36 10.43 40.93 2.19
CA TYR A 36 9.54 40.28 1.23
C TYR A 36 8.33 41.17 0.90
N MET A 37 7.66 41.72 1.92
CA MET A 37 6.50 42.61 1.72
C MET A 37 6.89 43.95 1.07
N ARG A 38 8.05 44.50 1.40
CA ARG A 38 8.56 45.76 0.82
C ARG A 38 8.89 45.60 -0.67
N TRP A 39 9.57 44.50 -1.02
CA TRP A 39 9.81 44.09 -2.40
C TRP A 39 8.48 43.89 -3.15
N TRP A 40 7.56 43.11 -2.57
CA TRP A 40 6.25 42.83 -3.19
C TRP A 40 5.48 44.11 -3.53
N ARG A 41 5.49 45.12 -2.65
CA ARG A 41 4.80 46.40 -2.89
C ARG A 41 5.49 47.27 -3.94
N ARG A 42 6.82 47.21 -4.04
CA ARG A 42 7.61 48.05 -4.96
C ARG A 42 7.73 47.48 -6.37
N THR A 43 7.63 46.17 -6.53
CA THR A 43 7.76 45.54 -7.83
C THR A 43 6.39 45.41 -8.50
N SER A 44 6.24 45.99 -9.69
CA SER A 44 5.04 45.85 -10.53
C SER A 44 4.77 44.38 -10.87
N LYS A 45 3.51 43.98 -11.00
CA LYS A 45 3.09 42.56 -11.19
C LYS A 45 3.85 41.86 -12.34
N GLY A 46 4.19 42.58 -13.41
CA GLY A 46 4.97 42.07 -14.56
C GLY A 46 6.49 42.03 -14.38
N GLN A 47 7.05 42.72 -13.37
CA GLN A 47 8.49 42.72 -13.05
C GLN A 47 8.84 41.82 -11.87
N ARG A 48 7.83 41.22 -11.21
CA ARG A 48 8.06 40.22 -10.17
C ARG A 48 8.52 38.94 -10.86
N GLN A 49 9.82 38.64 -10.78
CA GLN A 49 10.32 37.30 -11.12
C GLN A 49 9.41 36.27 -10.43
N PRO A 50 8.99 35.17 -11.09
CA PRO A 50 8.10 34.19 -10.49
C PRO A 50 8.68 33.69 -9.16
N ALA A 51 7.83 33.18 -8.26
CA ALA A 51 8.38 32.52 -7.06
C ALA A 51 9.30 31.40 -7.55
N LEU A 52 10.14 30.83 -6.68
CA LEU A 52 10.66 29.48 -6.94
C LEU A 52 9.43 28.57 -6.97
N ASN A 53 8.74 28.60 -8.09
CA ASN A 53 7.35 28.26 -8.26
C ASN A 53 7.44 26.99 -9.05
N PHE A 54 6.86 25.92 -8.53
CA PHE A 54 6.62 24.67 -9.22
C PHE A 54 5.81 24.82 -10.54
N LYS A 55 5.58 26.06 -11.03
CA LYS A 55 5.00 26.41 -12.32
C LYS A 55 5.96 26.28 -13.52
N THR A 56 7.27 26.13 -13.33
CA THR A 56 8.20 25.87 -14.45
C THR A 56 8.49 24.38 -14.66
N LYS A 57 8.17 23.53 -13.66
CA LYS A 57 8.39 22.09 -13.76
C LYS A 57 7.13 21.40 -14.28
N THR A 58 7.29 20.53 -15.26
CA THR A 58 6.21 19.67 -15.75
C THR A 58 5.70 18.76 -14.64
N PRO A 59 4.47 18.23 -14.72
CA PRO A 59 3.97 17.21 -13.80
C PRO A 59 4.96 16.06 -13.58
N ALA A 60 5.56 15.54 -14.66
CA ALA A 60 6.57 14.48 -14.61
C ALA A 60 7.82 14.89 -13.81
N GLN A 61 8.36 16.10 -14.03
CA GLN A 61 9.51 16.59 -13.27
C GLN A 61 9.20 16.75 -11.77
N ARG A 62 8.00 17.20 -11.43
CA ARG A 62 7.56 17.30 -10.02
C ARG A 62 7.35 15.93 -9.38
N PHE A 63 6.95 14.94 -10.18
CA PHE A 63 6.76 13.56 -9.76
C PHE A 63 8.10 12.88 -9.47
N TRP A 64 9.01 12.85 -10.44
CA TRP A 64 10.31 12.19 -10.30
C TRP A 64 11.20 12.80 -9.21
N ALA A 65 11.01 14.10 -8.91
CA ALA A 65 11.67 14.74 -7.76
C ALA A 65 11.24 14.19 -6.38
N LYS A 66 10.12 13.44 -6.32
CA LYS A 66 9.58 12.83 -5.09
C LYS A 66 9.75 11.31 -5.06
N VAL A 67 10.31 10.71 -6.09
CA VAL A 67 10.59 9.27 -6.16
C VAL A 67 12.06 9.07 -5.83
N ASP A 68 12.33 8.23 -4.83
CA ASP A 68 13.69 7.73 -4.58
C ASP A 68 14.01 6.64 -5.62
N GLN A 69 14.51 7.06 -6.79
CA GLN A 69 14.87 6.16 -7.89
C GLN A 69 16.12 5.38 -7.54
N ARG A 70 16.05 4.05 -7.68
CA ARG A 70 17.12 3.10 -7.37
C ARG A 70 17.38 2.18 -8.56
N ASN A 71 18.04 1.04 -8.37
CA ASN A 71 18.23 0.08 -9.44
C ASN A 71 16.90 -0.47 -9.95
N LYS A 72 16.91 -1.05 -11.16
CA LYS A 72 15.73 -1.57 -11.86
C LYS A 72 14.95 -2.63 -11.06
N ASN A 73 15.66 -3.47 -10.31
CA ASN A 73 15.06 -4.56 -9.52
C ASN A 73 14.73 -4.13 -8.08
N GLU A 74 14.98 -2.87 -7.73
CA GLU A 74 14.73 -2.33 -6.41
C GLU A 74 13.42 -1.54 -6.40
N CYS A 75 12.76 -1.51 -5.25
CA CYS A 75 11.63 -0.60 -5.07
C CYS A 75 12.12 0.84 -5.21
N TRP A 76 11.28 1.71 -5.78
CA TRP A 76 11.51 3.16 -5.81
C TRP A 76 10.52 3.85 -4.86
N PRO A 77 10.87 4.07 -3.58
CA PRO A 77 9.94 4.62 -2.61
C PRO A 77 9.43 6.02 -2.96
N TRP A 78 8.12 6.22 -2.82
CA TRP A 78 7.49 7.53 -2.82
C TRP A 78 7.84 8.30 -1.55
N ARG A 79 8.31 9.54 -1.69
CA ARG A 79 8.69 10.44 -0.58
C ARG A 79 7.64 11.54 -0.30
N GLY A 80 6.50 11.50 -1.00
CA GLY A 80 5.40 12.45 -0.81
C GLY A 80 4.35 11.95 0.19
N SER A 81 3.16 12.55 0.14
CA SER A 81 2.02 12.11 0.96
C SER A 81 1.58 10.70 0.57
N THR A 82 1.12 9.94 1.57
CA THR A 82 0.60 8.59 1.41
C THR A 82 -0.78 8.46 2.08
N THR A 83 -1.58 7.53 1.59
CA THR A 83 -2.82 7.11 2.25
C THR A 83 -2.52 6.36 3.56
N THR A 84 -3.56 6.09 4.36
CA THR A 84 -3.47 5.23 5.56
C THR A 84 -3.00 3.81 5.26
N PHE A 85 -3.14 3.36 4.01
CA PHE A 85 -2.68 2.06 3.53
C PHE A 85 -1.26 2.10 2.93
N GLY A 86 -0.58 3.25 3.00
CA GLY A 86 0.80 3.42 2.53
C GLY A 86 0.95 3.69 1.03
N HIS A 87 -0.15 3.82 0.28
CA HIS A 87 -0.08 4.16 -1.14
C HIS A 87 0.29 5.63 -1.31
N GLY A 88 1.30 5.91 -2.14
CA GLY A 88 1.66 7.28 -2.49
C GLY A 88 0.54 8.01 -3.24
N GLU A 89 0.39 9.29 -2.97
CA GLU A 89 -0.58 10.17 -3.66
C GLU A 89 0.14 11.31 -4.37
N PHE A 90 -0.27 11.59 -5.61
CA PHE A 90 0.29 12.65 -6.42
C PHE A 90 -0.80 13.55 -7.00
N TYR A 91 -0.55 14.87 -6.94
CA TYR A 91 -1.45 15.88 -7.50
C TYR A 91 -0.88 16.46 -8.79
N VAL A 92 -1.51 16.10 -9.90
CA VAL A 92 -1.20 16.57 -11.25
C VAL A 92 -1.83 17.95 -11.45
N SER A 93 -0.98 18.95 -11.65
CA SER A 93 -1.36 20.35 -11.86
C SER A 93 -0.68 20.81 -13.14
N PRO A 94 -1.35 21.59 -14.01
CA PRO A 94 -2.58 22.36 -13.76
C PRO A 94 -3.91 21.58 -13.92
N GLU A 95 -3.88 20.30 -14.29
CA GLU A 95 -5.07 19.48 -14.58
C GLU A 95 -5.96 19.23 -13.34
N ARG A 96 -5.48 19.57 -12.15
CA ARG A 96 -6.16 19.43 -10.86
C ARG A 96 -6.60 17.99 -10.53
N ARG A 97 -5.86 17.01 -11.03
CA ARG A 97 -6.15 15.57 -10.88
C ARG A 97 -5.30 14.97 -9.76
N GLN A 98 -5.93 14.33 -8.78
CA GLN A 98 -5.26 13.50 -7.78
C GLN A 98 -5.21 12.06 -8.26
N VAL A 99 -4.03 11.44 -8.24
CA VAL A 99 -3.81 10.06 -8.66
C VAL A 99 -2.92 9.30 -7.69
N PRO A 100 -3.05 7.97 -7.61
CA PRO A 100 -2.05 7.15 -6.96
C PRO A 100 -0.69 7.31 -7.64
N ALA A 101 0.37 7.50 -6.84
CA ALA A 101 1.70 7.77 -7.32
C ALA A 101 2.25 6.63 -8.19
N HIS A 102 2.00 5.38 -7.80
CA HIS A 102 2.43 4.19 -8.54
C HIS A 102 1.75 4.08 -9.92
N VAL A 103 0.45 4.40 -10.01
CA VAL A 103 -0.26 4.45 -11.30
C VAL A 103 0.36 5.51 -12.20
N TYR A 104 0.61 6.71 -11.66
CA TYR A 104 1.22 7.77 -12.44
C TYR A 104 2.65 7.45 -12.91
N ALA A 105 3.43 6.69 -12.13
CA ALA A 105 4.72 6.19 -12.57
C ALA A 105 4.59 5.27 -13.80
N LEU A 106 3.62 4.36 -13.78
CA LEU A 106 3.34 3.47 -14.91
C LEU A 106 2.82 4.25 -16.12
N GLU A 107 1.89 5.20 -15.93
CA GLU A 107 1.40 6.10 -16.99
C GLU A 107 2.56 6.85 -17.68
N LEU A 108 3.53 7.36 -16.91
CA LEU A 108 4.69 8.06 -17.47
C LEU A 108 5.64 7.13 -18.23
N ALA A 109 5.77 5.87 -17.81
CA ALA A 109 6.67 4.91 -18.42
C ALA A 109 6.13 4.31 -19.72
N THR A 110 4.82 4.03 -19.76
CA THR A 110 4.17 3.42 -20.94
C THR A 110 3.57 4.46 -21.88
N GLY A 111 3.25 5.66 -21.38
CA GLY A 111 2.43 6.64 -22.08
C GLY A 111 0.93 6.33 -22.07
N GLU A 112 0.51 5.26 -21.40
CA GLU A 112 -0.88 4.78 -21.39
C GLU A 112 -1.55 5.02 -20.03
N SER A 113 -2.74 5.61 -20.06
CA SER A 113 -3.60 5.73 -18.87
C SER A 113 -4.09 4.35 -18.40
N CYS A 114 -4.32 4.22 -17.10
CA CYS A 114 -4.92 3.01 -16.54
C CYS A 114 -6.22 2.62 -17.29
N PRO A 115 -6.29 1.43 -17.89
CA PRO A 115 -7.49 1.00 -18.61
C PRO A 115 -8.72 0.94 -17.68
N THR A 116 -9.91 1.16 -18.24
CA THR A 116 -11.17 1.06 -17.50
C THR A 116 -11.33 -0.32 -16.88
N GLY A 117 -11.65 -0.37 -15.59
CA GLY A 117 -11.83 -1.62 -14.85
C GLY A 117 -10.53 -2.30 -14.40
N MET A 118 -9.37 -1.66 -14.62
CA MET A 118 -8.07 -2.11 -14.13
C MET A 118 -7.54 -1.20 -13.01
N GLU A 119 -6.53 -1.71 -12.30
CA GLU A 119 -5.85 -1.08 -11.18
C GLU A 119 -4.32 -1.23 -11.37
N GLY A 120 -3.54 -0.29 -10.85
CA GLY A 120 -2.09 -0.45 -10.74
C GLY A 120 -1.73 -1.43 -9.63
N CYS A 121 -1.31 -2.64 -10.00
CA CYS A 121 -1.00 -3.73 -9.09
C CYS A 121 0.50 -3.86 -8.88
N HIS A 122 0.95 -4.05 -7.64
CA HIS A 122 2.37 -4.26 -7.32
C HIS A 122 2.72 -5.75 -7.32
N HIS A 123 3.82 -6.12 -7.97
CA HIS A 123 4.42 -7.43 -7.74
C HIS A 123 5.39 -7.47 -6.54
N CYS A 124 5.89 -6.31 -6.12
CA CYS A 124 6.88 -6.17 -5.05
C CYS A 124 6.27 -6.02 -3.64
N ASP A 125 4.94 -6.05 -3.53
CA ASP A 125 4.20 -5.95 -2.26
C ASP A 125 4.46 -4.67 -1.43
N ASN A 126 5.11 -3.66 -2.00
CA ASN A 126 5.40 -2.36 -1.37
C ASN A 126 4.45 -1.26 -1.89
N PRO A 127 3.45 -0.81 -1.12
CA PRO A 127 2.45 0.18 -1.56
C PRO A 127 3.03 1.53 -1.98
N ALA A 128 4.19 1.92 -1.43
CA ALA A 128 4.87 3.17 -1.73
C ALA A 128 5.79 3.07 -2.95
N CYS A 129 5.94 1.89 -3.56
CA CYS A 129 6.83 1.71 -4.71
C CYS A 129 6.25 2.39 -5.97
N CYS A 130 7.08 3.20 -6.62
CA CYS A 130 6.81 3.87 -7.89
C CYS A 130 7.72 3.37 -9.02
N ASN A 131 8.35 2.20 -8.88
CA ASN A 131 9.14 1.60 -9.96
C ASN A 131 8.17 1.01 -11.00
N PRO A 132 8.15 1.49 -12.26
CA PRO A 132 7.24 0.99 -13.29
C PRO A 132 7.43 -0.50 -13.57
N ASP A 133 8.65 -1.03 -13.48
CA ASP A 133 8.88 -2.48 -13.65
C ASP A 133 8.20 -3.29 -12.55
N HIS A 134 7.94 -2.69 -11.38
CA HIS A 134 7.28 -3.33 -10.24
C HIS A 134 5.74 -3.25 -10.26
N ILE A 135 5.17 -2.63 -11.30
CA ILE A 135 3.75 -2.27 -11.39
C ILE A 135 3.19 -2.74 -12.73
N TYR A 136 1.98 -3.29 -12.73
CA TYR A 136 1.25 -3.65 -13.95
C TYR A 136 -0.22 -3.29 -13.80
N TYR A 137 -0.91 -3.10 -14.92
CA TYR A 137 -2.36 -2.98 -14.91
C TYR A 137 -2.99 -4.37 -14.79
N GLY A 138 -3.81 -4.57 -13.77
CA GLY A 138 -4.52 -5.81 -13.52
C GLY A 138 -5.96 -5.55 -13.10
N THR A 139 -6.83 -6.54 -13.24
CA THR A 139 -8.18 -6.46 -12.71
C THR A 139 -8.17 -6.60 -11.18
N ARG A 140 -9.24 -6.10 -10.54
CA ARG A 140 -9.47 -6.29 -9.11
C ARG A 140 -9.38 -7.77 -8.70
N GLN A 141 -9.87 -8.68 -9.55
CA GLN A 141 -9.84 -10.12 -9.29
C GLN A 141 -8.39 -10.65 -9.34
N GLN A 142 -7.60 -10.25 -10.34
CA GLN A 142 -6.19 -10.64 -10.43
C GLN A 142 -5.40 -10.18 -9.20
N ASN A 143 -5.62 -8.94 -8.74
CA ASN A 143 -5.00 -8.42 -7.52
C ASN A 143 -5.37 -9.25 -6.28
N VAL A 144 -6.64 -9.69 -6.18
CA VAL A 144 -7.10 -10.58 -5.11
C VAL A 144 -6.44 -11.96 -5.20
N ASP A 145 -6.35 -12.51 -6.41
CA ASP A 145 -5.73 -13.80 -6.65
C ASP A 145 -4.23 -13.77 -6.31
N ASP A 146 -3.53 -12.68 -6.65
CA ASP A 146 -2.13 -12.45 -6.27
C ASP A 146 -1.94 -12.37 -4.76
N MET A 147 -2.84 -11.66 -4.07
CA MET A 147 -2.85 -11.57 -2.62
C MET A 147 -3.04 -12.95 -1.95
N TRP A 148 -3.89 -13.82 -2.52
CA TRP A 148 -4.04 -15.19 -2.04
C TRP A 148 -2.86 -16.10 -2.40
N ARG A 149 -2.33 -16.02 -3.62
CA ARG A 149 -1.13 -16.75 -4.07
C ARG A 149 0.08 -16.45 -3.19
N ARG A 150 0.23 -15.20 -2.76
CA ARG A 150 1.30 -14.74 -1.85
C ARG A 150 0.96 -14.89 -0.37
N ASN A 151 -0.14 -15.58 -0.03
CA ASN A 151 -0.59 -15.83 1.34
C ASN A 151 -0.72 -14.55 2.21
N ARG A 152 -1.11 -13.42 1.59
CA ARG A 152 -1.30 -12.13 2.28
C ARG A 152 -2.72 -11.90 2.76
N GLY A 153 -3.68 -12.70 2.31
CA GLY A 153 -5.07 -12.62 2.75
C GLY A 153 -5.24 -12.88 4.25
N ARG A 154 -6.09 -12.09 4.91
CA ARG A 154 -6.44 -12.31 6.32
C ARG A 154 -7.27 -13.59 6.42
N ARG A 155 -6.67 -14.63 7.00
CA ARG A 155 -7.29 -15.93 7.28
C ARG A 155 -6.66 -16.52 8.53
N GLY A 156 -7.31 -17.53 9.11
CA GLY A 156 -6.81 -18.19 10.30
C GLY A 156 -6.64 -17.21 11.45
N SER A 157 -5.53 -17.30 12.18
CA SER A 157 -5.25 -16.46 13.34
C SER A 157 -5.08 -14.97 12.99
N ARG A 158 -4.79 -14.65 11.72
CA ARG A 158 -4.70 -13.25 11.24
C ARG A 158 -6.07 -12.57 11.08
N HIS A 159 -7.16 -13.32 11.21
CA HIS A 159 -8.50 -12.73 11.18
C HIS A 159 -8.83 -12.10 12.54
N ALA A 160 -9.36 -10.88 12.55
CA ALA A 160 -9.55 -10.10 13.79
C ALA A 160 -10.50 -10.77 14.80
N SER A 161 -11.45 -11.57 14.32
CA SER A 161 -12.38 -12.34 15.16
C SER A 161 -11.96 -13.80 15.37
N ALA A 162 -10.74 -14.19 15.00
CA ALA A 162 -10.26 -15.55 15.21
C ALA A 162 -10.19 -15.85 16.72
N ARG A 163 -10.92 -16.87 17.14
CA ARG A 163 -10.93 -17.35 18.54
C ARG A 163 -9.93 -18.47 18.81
N VAL A 164 -9.31 -19.00 17.75
CA VAL A 164 -8.32 -20.08 17.81
C VAL A 164 -7.14 -19.78 16.91
N THR A 165 -6.04 -20.49 17.11
CA THR A 165 -4.83 -20.45 16.28
C THR A 165 -4.75 -21.68 15.37
N GLU A 166 -3.78 -21.67 14.46
CA GLU A 166 -3.44 -22.81 13.62
C GLU A 166 -3.14 -24.06 14.46
N GLU A 167 -2.38 -23.92 15.55
CA GLU A 167 -2.02 -25.02 16.45
C GLU A 167 -3.26 -25.59 17.17
N ILE A 168 -4.17 -24.73 17.62
CA ILE A 168 -5.41 -25.17 18.26
C ILE A 168 -6.30 -25.89 17.25
N ALA A 169 -6.42 -25.38 16.02
CA ALA A 169 -7.20 -26.02 14.98
C ALA A 169 -6.65 -27.40 14.60
N LEU A 170 -5.31 -27.55 14.56
CA LEU A 170 -4.66 -28.84 14.35
C LEU A 170 -4.93 -29.80 15.52
N ARG A 171 -4.76 -29.33 16.77
CA ARG A 171 -5.00 -30.12 17.98
C ARG A 171 -6.44 -30.63 18.07
N ILE A 172 -7.42 -29.81 17.70
CA ILE A 172 -8.84 -30.22 17.62
C ILE A 172 -9.02 -31.36 16.61
N ARG A 173 -8.38 -31.27 15.44
CA ARG A 173 -8.46 -32.32 14.40
C ARG A 173 -7.83 -33.63 14.87
N GLU A 174 -6.64 -33.58 15.45
CA GLU A 174 -5.91 -34.76 15.95
C GLU A 174 -6.68 -35.47 17.06
N ARG A 175 -7.23 -34.72 18.01
CA ARG A 175 -8.01 -35.30 19.12
C ARG A 175 -9.32 -35.90 18.67
N PHE A 176 -10.03 -35.23 17.77
CA PHE A 176 -11.22 -35.82 17.16
C PHE A 176 -10.90 -37.12 16.41
N ALA A 177 -9.79 -37.16 15.67
CA ALA A 177 -9.34 -38.38 14.99
C ALA A 177 -8.93 -39.50 15.97
N SER A 178 -8.52 -39.14 17.19
CA SER A 178 -8.14 -40.07 18.26
C SER A 178 -9.33 -40.59 19.08
N GLY A 179 -10.56 -40.11 18.80
CA GLY A 179 -11.80 -40.63 19.40
C GLY A 179 -12.57 -39.64 20.25
N ASP A 180 -12.06 -38.43 20.48
CA ASP A 180 -12.76 -37.41 21.28
C ASP A 180 -14.05 -36.94 20.59
N THR A 181 -15.08 -36.66 21.38
CA THR A 181 -16.37 -36.20 20.86
C THR A 181 -16.36 -34.70 20.60
N GLN A 182 -17.20 -34.24 19.66
CA GLN A 182 -17.31 -32.80 19.37
C GLN A 182 -17.78 -31.97 20.57
N PRO A 183 -18.75 -32.42 21.39
CA PRO A 183 -19.15 -31.73 22.62
C PRO A 183 -18.01 -31.56 23.63
N ASP A 184 -17.20 -32.59 23.85
CA ASP A 184 -16.07 -32.51 24.79
C ASP A 184 -15.04 -31.49 24.33
N LEU A 185 -14.71 -31.51 23.03
CA LEU A 185 -13.81 -30.53 22.42
C LEU A 185 -14.41 -29.12 22.44
N ALA A 186 -15.73 -28.97 22.27
CA ALA A 186 -16.39 -27.68 22.35
C ALA A 186 -16.25 -27.08 23.76
N GLY A 187 -16.53 -27.89 24.79
CA GLY A 187 -16.38 -27.51 26.19
C GLY A 187 -14.94 -27.13 26.55
N GLU A 188 -13.97 -27.96 26.17
CA GLU A 188 -12.57 -27.72 26.53
C GLU A 188 -11.98 -26.48 25.86
N PHE A 189 -12.24 -26.29 24.56
CA PHE A 189 -11.68 -25.17 23.80
C PHE A 189 -12.55 -23.90 23.86
N GLY A 190 -13.66 -23.92 24.60
CA GLY A 190 -14.59 -22.79 24.72
C GLY A 190 -15.24 -22.38 23.38
N LEU A 191 -15.45 -23.36 22.50
CA LEU A 191 -16.05 -23.18 21.17
C LEU A 191 -17.47 -23.72 21.13
N THR A 192 -18.21 -23.37 20.08
CA THR A 192 -19.51 -23.99 19.81
C THR A 192 -19.31 -25.33 19.10
N ASP A 193 -20.24 -26.27 19.26
CA ASP A 193 -20.25 -27.54 18.52
C ASP A 193 -20.18 -27.32 17.01
N SER A 194 -20.87 -26.29 16.51
CA SER A 194 -20.83 -25.88 15.12
C SER A 194 -19.45 -25.38 14.67
N GLY A 195 -18.71 -24.70 15.57
CA GLY A 195 -17.34 -24.26 15.35
C GLY A 195 -16.38 -25.44 15.28
N ILE A 196 -16.45 -26.36 16.24
CA ILE A 196 -15.68 -27.62 16.24
C ILE A 196 -15.96 -28.42 14.97
N SER A 197 -17.24 -28.62 14.65
CA SER A 197 -17.67 -29.32 13.45
C SER A 197 -17.08 -28.68 12.18
N SER A 198 -17.05 -27.35 12.10
CA SER A 198 -16.49 -26.64 10.93
C SER A 198 -14.97 -26.85 10.80
N ILE A 199 -14.24 -26.87 11.92
CA ILE A 199 -12.79 -27.13 11.98
C ILE A 199 -12.48 -28.58 11.57
N VAL A 200 -13.19 -29.54 12.18
CA VAL A 200 -13.00 -30.99 11.99
C VAL A 200 -13.35 -31.43 10.57
N ASN A 201 -14.40 -30.84 9.96
CA ASN A 201 -14.77 -31.14 8.57
C ASN A 201 -13.92 -30.35 7.54
N GLY A 202 -12.95 -29.56 7.97
CA GLY A 202 -12.10 -28.78 7.06
C GLY A 202 -12.82 -27.62 6.35
N LYS A 203 -14.05 -27.29 6.74
CA LYS A 203 -14.81 -26.15 6.18
C LYS A 203 -14.15 -24.82 6.54
N THR A 204 -13.61 -24.72 7.75
CA THR A 204 -12.74 -23.65 8.20
C THR A 204 -11.33 -24.20 8.42
N TRP A 205 -10.32 -23.32 8.44
CA TRP A 205 -8.92 -23.73 8.67
C TRP A 205 -8.39 -24.78 7.68
N ALA A 206 -8.87 -24.76 6.43
CA ALA A 206 -8.44 -25.72 5.39
C ALA A 206 -6.92 -25.70 5.12
N HIS A 207 -6.25 -24.60 5.44
CA HIS A 207 -4.80 -24.42 5.25
C HIS A 207 -3.94 -25.04 6.36
N VAL A 208 -4.52 -25.50 7.47
CA VAL A 208 -3.79 -26.01 8.65
C VAL A 208 -3.38 -27.48 8.50
N GLY A 209 -3.87 -28.20 7.48
CA GLY A 209 -3.58 -29.64 7.32
C GLY A 209 -4.22 -30.50 8.43
N GLY A 210 -3.63 -31.67 8.72
CA GLY A 210 -4.15 -32.60 9.73
C GLY A 210 -5.36 -33.44 9.27
N PRO A 211 -5.82 -34.38 10.11
CA PRO A 211 -6.89 -35.30 9.76
C PRO A 211 -8.23 -34.57 9.66
N ILE A 212 -8.88 -34.66 8.50
CA ILE A 212 -10.21 -34.11 8.26
C ILE A 212 -11.22 -35.26 8.31
N LYS A 213 -12.39 -35.02 8.89
CA LYS A 213 -13.50 -35.97 8.84
C LYS A 213 -13.93 -36.17 7.38
N THR A 214 -13.47 -37.24 6.75
CA THR A 214 -13.89 -37.60 5.39
C THR A 214 -15.32 -38.13 5.43
N HIS A 215 -16.22 -37.57 4.63
CA HIS A 215 -17.50 -38.21 4.37
C HIS A 215 -17.24 -39.45 3.49
N ALA A 216 -17.13 -40.63 4.08
CA ALA A 216 -17.41 -41.85 3.32
C ALA A 216 -18.86 -41.72 2.82
N ARG A 217 -19.06 -41.73 1.50
CA ARG A 217 -20.42 -41.89 0.93
C ARG A 217 -21.01 -43.14 1.58
N PRO A 218 -22.14 -43.08 2.31
CA PRO A 218 -22.70 -44.27 2.90
C PRO A 218 -23.02 -45.23 1.74
N GLY A 219 -22.39 -46.41 1.76
CA GLY A 219 -22.74 -47.49 0.85
C GLY A 219 -24.26 -47.68 0.89
N ARG A 220 -24.88 -47.79 -0.29
CA ARG A 220 -26.31 -48.05 -0.43
C ARG A 220 -26.68 -49.20 0.52
N ARG A 221 -27.53 -48.94 1.51
CA ARG A 221 -28.07 -50.02 2.34
C ARG A 221 -28.78 -51.01 1.42
N PRO A 222 -28.50 -52.33 1.48
CA PRO A 222 -29.24 -53.30 0.70
C PRO A 222 -30.72 -53.25 1.08
N ASN A 223 -31.57 -53.29 0.06
CA ASN A 223 -33.01 -53.17 0.17
C ASN A 223 -33.55 -54.34 1.01
N ARG A 224 -34.17 -54.05 2.16
CA ARG A 224 -34.75 -55.06 3.08
C ARG A 224 -36.14 -55.56 2.64
N LYS A 225 -36.53 -55.35 1.38
CA LYS A 225 -37.77 -55.91 0.81
C LYS A 225 -37.44 -56.84 -0.35
N ALA A 226 -37.04 -58.05 0.01
CA ALA A 226 -37.11 -59.26 -0.81
C ALA A 226 -36.96 -60.46 0.14
N ALA A 227 -38.08 -60.80 0.79
CA ALA A 227 -38.36 -62.10 1.38
C ALA A 227 -39.81 -62.41 1.04
#